data_AF-A0A4Q3ENB8-F1
#
_entry.id   AF-A0A4Q3ENB8-F1
#
_cell.length_a   1.000
_cell.length_b   1.000
_cell.length_c   1.000
_cell.angle_alpha   90.00
_cell.angle_beta   90.00
_cell.angle_gamma   90.00
#
_symmetry.space_group_name_H-M   'P 1'
#
loop_
_entity.id
_entity.type
_entity.pdbx_description
1 polymer ?
#
loop_
_entity_poly.entity_id
_entity_poly.type
_entity_poly.pdbx_seq_one_letter_code
_entity_poly.pdbx_strand_id
1 'polypeptide(L)'
;MQNDKTTLKDLSIFTTESNGGVFALLNHTTTQAGQDALRRHIQQPPASHEALLEVQAVVKFWSANLDKWPQSISNGTLIMLEKFFEAADNVTAAPGGMSSIFGNVLQKWFNKNEYFFTQFSLSHLSDFLIGCKQLVQILKQGNVPALLQRNLQQIEKELEHRLTEDIITVHKETPFRQLAQLSFKARREMKHMVLQLTGLYARMDAIRSLAVAT
;
A
#
# COMPACT_ATOMS: atom_id res chain seq x y z
N MET A 1 -3.19 -4.98 -25.69
CA MET A 1 -3.10 -6.44 -25.92
C MET A 1 -4.21 -7.12 -25.13
N GLN A 2 -5.02 -7.99 -25.73
CA GLN A 2 -5.99 -8.80 -24.97
C GLN A 2 -5.36 -10.17 -24.70
N ASN A 3 -5.07 -10.46 -23.44
CA ASN A 3 -4.58 -11.77 -23.02
C ASN A 3 -5.76 -12.58 -22.49
N ASP A 4 -6.23 -13.56 -23.26
CA ASP A 4 -7.24 -14.48 -22.77
C ASP A 4 -6.63 -15.47 -21.76
N LYS A 5 -7.49 -16.13 -20.98
CA LYS A 5 -7.07 -17.03 -19.90
C LYS A 5 -6.27 -18.24 -20.43
N THR A 6 -6.53 -18.69 -21.65
CA THR A 6 -5.81 -19.81 -22.28
C THR A 6 -4.39 -19.39 -22.58
N THR A 7 -4.19 -18.23 -23.23
CA THR A 7 -2.85 -17.68 -23.50
C THR A 7 -2.02 -17.51 -22.22
N LEU A 8 -2.60 -16.96 -21.15
CA LEU A 8 -1.88 -16.81 -19.87
C LEU A 8 -1.46 -18.14 -19.24
N LYS A 9 -2.27 -19.18 -19.42
CA LYS A 9 -1.97 -20.54 -18.94
C LYS A 9 -0.88 -21.18 -19.77
N ASP A 10 -0.96 -21.10 -21.09
CA ASP A 10 0.01 -21.70 -22.02
C ASP A 10 1.39 -21.08 -21.86
N LEU A 11 1.46 -19.77 -21.61
CA LEU A 11 2.69 -19.06 -21.31
C LEU A 11 3.19 -19.25 -19.87
N SER A 12 2.50 -20.07 -19.06
CA SER A 12 2.82 -20.31 -17.64
C SER A 12 3.00 -19.01 -16.86
N ILE A 13 2.19 -17.98 -17.15
CA ILE A 13 2.26 -16.69 -16.47
C ILE A 13 1.86 -16.84 -15.01
N PHE A 14 0.74 -17.53 -14.78
CA PHE A 14 0.24 -17.88 -13.45
C PHE A 14 0.17 -19.39 -13.32
N THR A 15 0.87 -19.95 -12.34
CA THR A 15 0.82 -21.37 -12.03
C THR A 15 0.09 -21.63 -10.72
N THR A 16 -0.41 -22.85 -10.53
CA THR A 16 -0.98 -23.29 -9.25
C THR A 16 0.09 -23.53 -8.18
N GLU A 17 1.33 -23.73 -8.59
CA GLU A 17 2.47 -23.85 -7.69
C GLU A 17 2.87 -22.48 -7.13
N SER A 18 3.07 -22.42 -5.81
CA SER A 18 3.27 -21.18 -5.05
C SER A 18 4.51 -20.37 -5.43
N ASN A 19 5.48 -20.98 -6.11
CA ASN A 19 6.73 -20.35 -6.58
C ASN A 19 6.97 -20.55 -8.09
N GLY A 20 5.95 -20.97 -8.85
CA GLY A 20 6.09 -21.25 -10.27
C GLY A 20 5.72 -20.06 -11.18
N GLY A 21 6.10 -20.17 -12.45
CA GLY A 21 5.66 -19.28 -13.52
C GLY A 21 6.34 -17.93 -13.58
N VAL A 22 6.04 -17.19 -14.65
CA VAL A 22 6.63 -15.86 -14.91
C VAL A 22 6.27 -14.86 -13.82
N PHE A 23 5.06 -14.95 -13.25
CA PHE A 23 4.64 -14.05 -12.18
C PHE A 23 5.55 -14.12 -10.94
N ALA A 24 5.97 -15.32 -10.53
CA ALA A 24 6.84 -15.49 -9.37
C ALA A 24 8.21 -14.83 -9.58
N LEU A 25 8.74 -14.88 -10.81
CA LEU A 25 10.01 -14.22 -11.18
C LEU A 25 9.91 -12.69 -11.17
N LEU A 26 8.73 -12.14 -11.44
CA LEU A 26 8.50 -10.69 -11.49
C LEU A 26 8.08 -10.11 -10.14
N ASN A 27 7.66 -10.95 -9.19
CA ASN A 27 7.02 -10.51 -7.95
C ASN A 27 8.02 -10.30 -6.80
N HIS A 28 8.53 -9.08 -6.73
CA HIS A 28 9.29 -8.47 -5.64
C HIS A 28 8.49 -7.36 -4.92
N THR A 29 7.17 -7.44 -4.96
CA THR A 29 6.29 -6.49 -4.25
C THR A 29 6.46 -6.65 -2.74
N THR A 30 6.34 -5.54 -2.01
CA THR A 30 6.50 -5.52 -0.54
C THR A 30 5.17 -5.73 0.19
N THR A 31 4.05 -5.71 -0.54
CA THR A 31 2.69 -5.78 0.00
C THR A 31 1.76 -6.65 -0.83
N GLN A 32 0.74 -7.23 -0.20
CA GLN A 32 -0.30 -7.99 -0.91
C GLN A 32 -1.06 -7.11 -1.92
N ALA A 33 -1.37 -5.86 -1.55
CA ALA A 33 -2.01 -4.92 -2.45
C ALA A 33 -1.15 -4.63 -3.68
N GLY A 34 0.17 -4.52 -3.51
CA GLY A 34 1.14 -4.44 -4.59
C GLY A 34 1.15 -5.68 -5.47
N GLN A 35 1.14 -6.88 -4.88
CA GLN A 35 1.06 -8.14 -5.62
C GLN A 35 -0.21 -8.22 -6.48
N ASP A 36 -1.35 -7.78 -5.95
CA ASP A 36 -2.63 -7.74 -6.67
C ASP A 36 -2.60 -6.70 -7.80
N ALA A 37 -1.92 -5.57 -7.59
CA ALA A 37 -1.70 -4.56 -8.62
C ALA A 37 -0.78 -5.08 -9.73
N LEU A 38 0.29 -5.81 -9.39
CA LEU A 38 1.19 -6.45 -10.35
C LEU A 38 0.46 -7.51 -11.18
N ARG A 39 -0.36 -8.34 -10.53
CA ARG A 39 -1.20 -9.34 -11.22
C ARG A 39 -2.11 -8.68 -12.25
N ARG A 40 -2.80 -7.60 -11.86
CA ARG A 40 -3.63 -6.80 -12.78
C ARG A 40 -2.82 -6.20 -13.91
N HIS A 41 -1.64 -5.67 -13.62
CA HIS A 41 -0.74 -5.10 -14.63
C HIS A 41 -0.32 -6.12 -15.70
N ILE A 42 -0.03 -7.36 -15.30
CA ILE A 42 0.34 -8.44 -16.22
C ILE A 42 -0.87 -8.96 -17.02
N GLN A 43 -2.03 -9.05 -16.38
CA GLN A 43 -3.27 -9.46 -17.05
C GLN A 43 -3.78 -8.41 -18.03
N GLN A 44 -3.55 -7.14 -17.74
CA GLN A 44 -4.00 -5.99 -18.53
C GLN A 44 -2.81 -5.06 -18.83
N PRO A 45 -1.88 -5.49 -19.70
CA PRO A 45 -0.73 -4.68 -20.06
C PRO A 45 -1.17 -3.39 -20.78
N PRO A 46 -0.33 -2.33 -20.77
CA PRO A 46 -0.63 -1.08 -21.46
C PRO A 46 -1.10 -1.31 -22.90
N ALA A 47 -2.19 -0.63 -23.28
CA ALA A 47 -2.82 -0.84 -24.58
C ALA A 47 -2.20 0.01 -25.71
N SER A 48 -1.42 1.05 -25.35
CA SER A 48 -0.75 1.93 -26.30
C SER A 48 0.76 1.94 -26.09
N HIS A 49 1.48 2.32 -27.15
CA HIS A 49 2.93 2.46 -27.13
C HIS A 49 3.36 3.56 -26.15
N GLU A 50 2.61 4.66 -26.09
CA GLU A 50 2.89 5.79 -25.18
C GLU A 50 2.80 5.35 -23.72
N ALA A 51 1.75 4.60 -23.36
CA ALA A 51 1.57 4.09 -22.01
C ALA A 51 2.64 3.04 -21.63
N LEU A 52 3.10 2.24 -22.60
CA LEU A 52 4.22 1.32 -22.39
C LEU A 52 5.52 2.09 -22.10
N LEU A 53 5.82 3.14 -22.87
CA LEU A 53 7.00 3.98 -22.65
C LEU A 53 6.97 4.67 -21.29
N GLU A 54 5.80 5.15 -20.86
CA GLU A 54 5.62 5.72 -19.53
C GLU A 54 5.96 4.71 -18.43
N VAL A 55 5.44 3.48 -18.52
CA VAL A 55 5.76 2.42 -17.54
C VAL A 55 7.25 2.07 -17.57
N GLN A 56 7.84 1.91 -18.75
CA GLN A 56 9.28 1.62 -18.89
C GLN A 56 10.16 2.73 -18.29
N ALA A 57 9.78 3.99 -18.45
CA ALA A 57 10.50 5.10 -17.84
C ALA A 57 10.46 5.03 -16.30
N VAL A 58 9.32 4.65 -15.72
CA VAL A 58 9.19 4.45 -14.27
C VAL A 58 9.99 3.23 -13.78
N VAL A 59 9.99 2.13 -14.54
CA VAL A 59 10.83 0.96 -14.24
C VAL A 59 12.31 1.36 -14.21
N LYS A 60 12.80 2.01 -15.26
CA LYS A 60 14.19 2.50 -15.34
C LYS A 60 14.55 3.44 -14.19
N PHE A 61 13.63 4.34 -13.83
CA PHE A 61 13.81 5.23 -12.69
C PHE A 61 14.00 4.43 -11.40
N TRP A 62 13.13 3.46 -11.12
CA TRP A 62 13.24 2.66 -9.90
C TRP A 62 14.47 1.76 -9.90
N SER A 63 14.88 1.17 -11.03
CA SER A 63 16.09 0.33 -11.11
C SER A 63 17.34 1.11 -10.69
N ALA A 64 17.39 2.41 -10.97
CA ALA A 64 18.50 3.29 -10.59
C ALA A 64 18.36 3.92 -9.19
N ASN A 65 17.22 3.77 -8.52
CA ASN A 65 16.87 4.50 -7.30
C ASN A 65 16.13 3.62 -6.27
N LEU A 66 16.50 2.32 -6.19
CA LEU A 66 15.83 1.37 -5.31
C LEU A 66 15.94 1.73 -3.82
N ASP A 67 17.02 2.41 -3.43
CA ASP A 67 17.30 2.91 -2.07
C ASP A 67 16.31 3.98 -1.61
N LYS A 68 15.60 4.63 -2.54
CA LYS A 68 14.62 5.68 -2.25
C LYS A 68 13.24 5.14 -1.90
N TRP A 69 13.03 3.83 -2.00
CA TRP A 69 11.76 3.20 -1.63
C TRP A 69 11.59 3.20 -0.10
N PRO A 70 10.45 3.68 0.44
CA PRO A 70 10.24 3.78 1.87
C PRO A 70 10.27 2.39 2.54
N GLN A 71 11.05 2.26 3.61
CA GLN A 71 11.11 1.02 4.40
C GLN A 71 10.05 0.99 5.53
N SER A 72 9.37 2.11 5.79
CA SER A 72 8.33 2.21 6.83
C SER A 72 7.02 1.53 6.45
N ILE A 73 6.76 1.32 5.15
CA ILE A 73 5.52 0.71 4.66
C ILE A 73 5.76 -0.77 4.40
N SER A 74 5.17 -1.61 5.24
CA SER A 74 5.19 -3.07 5.10
C SER A 74 3.80 -3.63 4.81
N ASN A 75 3.72 -4.90 4.40
CA ASN A 75 2.44 -5.60 4.29
C ASN A 75 1.64 -5.55 5.61
N GLY A 76 2.32 -5.70 6.75
CA GLY A 76 1.70 -5.59 8.07
C GLY A 76 1.11 -4.20 8.35
N THR A 77 1.72 -3.16 7.80
CA THR A 77 1.19 -1.78 7.89
C THR A 77 -0.14 -1.68 7.17
N LEU A 78 -0.24 -2.12 5.91
CA LEU A 78 -1.50 -2.05 5.15
C LEU A 78 -2.61 -2.89 5.79
N ILE A 79 -2.29 -4.10 6.28
CA ILE A 79 -3.25 -4.94 7.01
C ILE A 79 -3.76 -4.23 8.26
N MET A 80 -2.87 -3.56 9.01
CA MET A 80 -3.26 -2.86 10.23
C MET A 80 -4.20 -1.68 9.91
N LEU A 81 -3.95 -0.93 8.82
CA LEU A 81 -4.82 0.15 8.38
C LEU A 81 -6.20 -0.34 7.97
N GLU A 82 -6.27 -1.42 7.19
CA GLU A 82 -7.53 -2.07 6.83
C GLU A 82 -8.34 -2.42 8.09
N LYS A 83 -7.73 -3.12 9.05
CA LYS A 83 -8.39 -3.49 10.31
C LYS A 83 -8.80 -2.29 11.15
N PHE A 84 -7.98 -1.24 11.18
CA PHE A 84 -8.26 0.00 11.90
C PHE A 84 -9.52 0.70 11.39
N PHE A 85 -9.73 0.74 10.07
CA PHE A 85 -10.91 1.34 9.46
C PHE A 85 -12.12 0.41 9.42
N GLU A 86 -11.95 -0.90 9.26
CA GLU A 86 -13.04 -1.89 9.39
C GLU A 86 -13.65 -1.91 10.80
N ALA A 87 -12.81 -1.82 11.83
CA ALA A 87 -13.27 -1.76 13.22
C ALA A 87 -14.16 -0.54 13.50
N ALA A 88 -14.02 0.54 12.72
CA ALA A 88 -14.89 1.71 12.80
C ALA A 88 -16.29 1.43 12.22
N ASP A 89 -16.39 0.59 11.19
CA ASP A 89 -17.66 0.22 10.56
C ASP A 89 -18.41 -0.86 11.35
N ASN A 90 -17.67 -1.80 11.96
CA ASN A 90 -18.20 -3.00 12.60
C ASN A 90 -18.70 -2.80 14.04
N VAL A 91 -19.00 -1.57 14.46
CA VAL A 91 -19.72 -1.33 15.73
C VAL A 91 -21.12 -2.00 15.73
N THR A 92 -21.60 -2.48 14.57
CA THR A 92 -22.89 -3.21 14.43
C THR A 92 -22.88 -4.51 13.62
N ALA A 93 -21.73 -5.09 13.20
CA ALA A 93 -21.73 -6.26 12.31
C ALA A 93 -20.95 -7.47 12.85
N ALA A 94 -21.62 -8.63 12.87
CA ALA A 94 -21.09 -9.93 13.30
C ALA A 94 -20.00 -10.45 12.34
N PRO A 95 -19.03 -11.25 12.82
CA PRO A 95 -17.85 -11.59 12.04
C PRO A 95 -18.15 -12.69 11.00
N GLY A 96 -18.03 -12.34 9.72
CA GLY A 96 -18.14 -13.26 8.59
C GLY A 96 -16.93 -13.18 7.65
N GLY A 97 -16.05 -14.18 7.75
CA GLY A 97 -15.23 -14.79 6.67
C GLY A 97 -14.38 -13.95 5.70
N MET A 98 -13.05 -13.91 5.94
CA MET A 98 -11.94 -14.28 5.00
C MET A 98 -10.57 -13.87 5.60
N SER A 99 -10.29 -14.22 6.86
CA SER A 99 -9.02 -13.88 7.52
C SER A 99 -8.62 -14.94 8.54
N SER A 100 -8.52 -16.20 8.14
CA SER A 100 -8.59 -17.32 9.09
C SER A 100 -7.27 -17.74 9.75
N ILE A 101 -6.12 -17.13 9.45
CA ILE A 101 -4.85 -17.49 10.14
C ILE A 101 -4.33 -16.33 10.99
N PHE A 102 -4.19 -15.12 10.42
CA PHE A 102 -3.78 -13.93 11.18
C PHE A 102 -4.93 -13.30 11.98
N GLY A 103 -6.18 -13.45 11.53
CA GLY A 103 -7.35 -12.87 12.19
C GLY A 103 -7.52 -13.38 13.61
N ASN A 104 -7.29 -14.68 13.88
CA ASN A 104 -7.47 -15.25 15.22
C ASN A 104 -6.41 -14.80 16.23
N VAL A 105 -5.18 -14.53 15.80
CA VAL A 105 -4.10 -14.06 16.68
C VAL A 105 -4.27 -12.57 16.98
N LEU A 106 -4.52 -11.76 15.95
CA LEU A 106 -4.79 -10.33 16.08
C LEU A 106 -6.08 -10.09 16.88
N GLN A 107 -7.17 -10.81 16.61
CA GLN A 107 -8.44 -10.68 17.35
C GLN A 107 -8.31 -11.06 18.83
N LYS A 108 -7.53 -12.10 19.18
CA LYS A 108 -7.24 -12.45 20.58
C LYS A 108 -6.39 -11.39 21.29
N TRP A 109 -5.48 -10.73 20.57
CA TRP A 109 -4.68 -9.63 21.11
C TRP A 109 -5.53 -8.34 21.27
N PHE A 110 -6.39 -8.05 20.30
CA PHE A 110 -7.30 -6.88 20.30
C PHE A 110 -8.40 -6.95 21.36
N ASN A 111 -8.92 -8.15 21.67
CA ASN A 111 -9.97 -8.32 22.68
C ASN A 111 -9.51 -8.05 24.13
N LYS A 112 -8.22 -7.82 24.38
CA LYS A 112 -7.70 -7.65 25.75
C LYS A 112 -7.23 -6.25 26.13
N ASN A 113 -7.08 -5.28 25.20
CA ASN A 113 -6.73 -3.91 25.56
C ASN A 113 -6.95 -2.88 24.44
N GLU A 114 -8.01 -2.08 24.57
CA GLU A 114 -8.33 -0.95 23.68
C GLU A 114 -7.17 0.07 23.57
N TYR A 115 -6.41 0.24 24.65
CA TYR A 115 -5.20 1.06 24.70
C TYR A 115 -4.15 0.61 23.67
N PHE A 116 -3.76 -0.67 23.72
CA PHE A 116 -2.73 -1.21 22.84
C PHE A 116 -3.17 -1.19 21.39
N PHE A 117 -4.45 -1.48 21.12
CA PHE A 117 -4.99 -1.37 19.77
C PHE A 117 -4.91 0.05 19.22
N THR A 118 -5.31 1.04 20.02
CA THR A 118 -5.32 2.46 19.62
C THR A 118 -3.92 2.97 19.34
N GLN A 119 -2.99 2.74 20.27
CA GLN A 119 -1.60 3.15 20.12
C GLN A 119 -0.96 2.46 18.90
N PHE A 120 -1.12 1.14 18.77
CA PHE A 120 -0.53 0.37 17.69
C PHE A 120 -1.06 0.78 16.31
N SER A 121 -2.38 0.96 16.18
CA SER A 121 -2.99 1.37 14.91
C SER A 121 -2.55 2.77 14.49
N LEU A 122 -2.49 3.70 15.43
CA LEU A 122 -2.03 5.07 15.14
C LEU A 122 -0.55 5.12 14.78
N SER A 123 0.30 4.30 15.41
CA SER A 123 1.70 4.18 15.00
C SER A 123 1.82 3.70 13.55
N HIS A 124 1.07 2.66 13.15
CA HIS A 124 1.09 2.18 11.76
C HIS A 124 0.52 3.21 10.77
N LEU A 125 -0.49 3.99 11.16
CA LEU A 125 -0.97 5.10 10.35
C LEU A 125 0.08 6.20 10.22
N SER A 126 0.79 6.52 11.30
CA SER A 126 1.93 7.45 11.27
C SER A 126 3.03 6.97 10.33
N ASP A 127 3.49 5.72 10.47
CA ASP A 127 4.54 5.11 9.64
C ASP A 127 4.16 5.11 8.15
N PHE A 128 2.89 4.86 7.85
CA PHE A 128 2.36 4.91 6.49
C PHE A 128 2.40 6.32 5.91
N LEU A 129 1.90 7.32 6.63
CA LEU A 129 1.90 8.72 6.19
C LEU A 129 3.32 9.27 6.04
N ILE A 130 4.24 8.89 6.93
CA ILE A 130 5.67 9.19 6.81
C ILE A 130 6.25 8.58 5.53
N GLY A 131 5.95 7.30 5.25
CA GLY A 131 6.40 6.64 4.02
C GLY A 131 5.85 7.31 2.75
N CYS A 132 4.59 7.76 2.78
CA CYS A 132 4.01 8.57 1.70
C CYS A 132 4.74 9.93 1.55
N LYS A 133 5.08 10.61 2.65
CA LYS A 133 5.89 11.84 2.59
C LYS A 133 7.29 11.60 2.01
N GLN A 134 7.93 10.48 2.34
CA GLN A 134 9.22 10.08 1.78
C GLN A 134 9.13 9.90 0.26
N LEU A 135 8.06 9.25 -0.22
CA LEU A 135 7.79 9.11 -1.65
C LEU A 135 7.61 10.48 -2.32
N VAL A 136 6.86 11.40 -1.71
CA VAL A 136 6.66 12.77 -2.22
C VAL A 136 7.98 13.54 -2.33
N GLN A 137 8.97 13.29 -1.45
CA GLN A 137 10.29 13.93 -1.57
C GLN A 137 10.99 13.62 -2.89
N ILE A 138 10.61 12.54 -3.59
CA ILE A 138 11.14 12.22 -4.92
C ILE A 138 10.79 13.30 -5.94
N LEU A 139 9.68 14.03 -5.79
CA LEU A 139 9.32 15.15 -6.68
C LEU A 139 10.36 16.27 -6.70
N LYS A 140 11.18 16.39 -5.65
CA LYS A 140 12.26 17.39 -5.58
C LYS A 140 13.48 17.02 -6.42
N GLN A 141 13.48 15.83 -7.00
CA GLN A 141 14.58 15.35 -7.83
C GLN A 141 14.39 15.75 -9.29
N GLY A 142 15.49 15.96 -10.00
CA GLY A 142 15.44 16.09 -11.45
C GLY A 142 15.07 14.77 -12.12
N ASN A 143 14.43 14.84 -13.29
CA ASN A 143 14.15 13.70 -14.18
C ASN A 143 13.20 12.62 -13.62
N VAL A 144 12.20 13.00 -12.83
CA VAL A 144 11.10 12.09 -12.45
C VAL A 144 10.22 11.82 -13.68
N PRO A 145 9.98 10.56 -14.08
CA PRO A 145 9.11 10.25 -15.21
C PRO A 145 7.67 10.75 -15.00
N ALA A 146 7.01 11.21 -16.08
CA ALA A 146 5.68 11.83 -16.00
C ALA A 146 4.62 10.96 -15.30
N LEU A 147 4.60 9.65 -15.54
CA LEU A 147 3.69 8.73 -14.85
C LEU A 147 3.95 8.67 -13.34
N LEU A 148 5.22 8.60 -12.92
CA LEU A 148 5.57 8.63 -11.50
C LEU A 148 5.25 9.99 -10.88
N GLN A 149 5.57 11.07 -11.57
CA GLN A 149 5.28 12.44 -11.12
C GLN A 149 3.79 12.63 -10.83
N ARG A 150 2.89 12.20 -11.73
CA ARG A 150 1.43 12.27 -11.51
C ARG A 150 0.99 11.48 -10.28
N ASN A 151 1.53 10.27 -10.06
CA ASN A 151 1.19 9.47 -8.88
C ASN A 151 1.68 10.14 -7.59
N LEU A 152 2.91 10.67 -7.59
CA LEU A 152 3.49 11.35 -6.43
C LEU A 152 2.76 12.66 -6.11
N GLN A 153 2.35 13.43 -7.12
CA GLN A 153 1.54 14.64 -6.95
C GLN A 153 0.16 14.31 -6.38
N GLN A 154 -0.45 13.18 -6.80
CA GLN A 154 -1.70 12.74 -6.18
C GLN A 154 -1.48 12.36 -4.71
N ILE A 155 -0.39 11.66 -4.37
CA ILE A 155 -0.06 11.38 -2.96
C ILE A 155 0.13 12.67 -2.17
N GLU A 156 0.88 13.63 -2.71
CA GLU A 156 1.10 14.94 -2.08
C GLU A 156 -0.23 15.63 -1.76
N LYS A 157 -1.16 15.65 -2.73
CA LYS A 157 -2.50 16.21 -2.55
C LYS A 157 -3.32 15.47 -1.49
N GLU A 158 -3.32 14.15 -1.48
CA GLU A 158 -4.01 13.37 -0.45
C GLU A 158 -3.44 13.64 0.96
N LEU A 159 -2.13 13.91 1.07
CA LEU A 159 -1.48 14.23 2.33
C LEU A 159 -1.82 15.62 2.88
N GLU A 160 -2.41 16.53 2.11
CA GLU A 160 -2.87 17.86 2.56
C GLU A 160 -4.04 17.80 3.58
N HIS A 161 -4.45 16.61 4.01
CA HIS A 161 -5.47 16.44 5.02
C HIS A 161 -5.07 17.04 6.37
N ARG A 162 -6.03 17.71 7.03
CA ARG A 162 -5.82 18.44 8.29
C ARG A 162 -5.21 17.63 9.45
N LEU A 163 -5.43 16.32 9.47
CA LEU A 163 -4.92 15.42 10.51
C LEU A 163 -3.53 14.85 10.21
N THR A 164 -3.00 15.04 9.00
CA THR A 164 -1.74 14.38 8.58
C THR A 164 -0.59 14.72 9.52
N GLU A 165 -0.37 16.00 9.83
CA GLU A 165 0.72 16.41 10.73
C GLU A 165 0.52 15.89 12.15
N ASP A 166 -0.70 16.00 12.68
CA ASP A 166 -1.03 15.52 14.02
C ASP A 166 -0.73 14.02 14.18
N ILE A 167 -1.07 13.21 13.17
CA ILE A 167 -0.85 11.77 13.19
C ILE A 167 0.63 11.42 13.03
N ILE A 168 1.36 12.10 12.15
CA ILE A 168 2.80 11.84 11.94
C ILE A 168 3.62 12.11 13.19
N THR A 169 3.18 13.04 14.05
CA THR A 169 3.84 13.33 15.33
C THR A 169 3.54 12.33 16.44
N VAL A 170 2.71 11.30 16.20
CA VAL A 170 2.43 10.27 17.22
C VAL A 170 3.70 9.46 17.53
N HIS A 171 3.99 9.29 18.83
CA HIS A 171 5.12 8.54 19.34
C HIS A 171 4.73 7.71 20.58
N LYS A 172 5.67 6.96 21.17
CA LYS A 172 5.37 6.02 22.27
C LYS A 172 4.91 6.70 23.55
N GLU A 173 5.39 7.91 23.79
CA GLU A 173 5.10 8.73 24.97
C GLU A 173 3.87 9.63 24.79
N THR A 174 3.21 9.59 23.62
CA THR A 174 1.99 10.38 23.38
C THR A 174 0.89 9.97 24.38
N PRO A 175 0.29 10.92 25.13
CA PRO A 175 -0.73 10.60 26.14
C PRO A 175 -1.93 9.87 25.55
N PHE A 176 -2.47 8.88 26.28
CA PHE A 176 -3.62 8.08 25.81
C PHE A 176 -4.82 8.93 25.37
N ARG A 177 -5.14 9.99 26.12
CA ARG A 177 -6.26 10.88 25.78
C ARG A 177 -6.10 11.49 24.38
N GLN A 178 -4.88 11.87 24.01
CA GLN A 178 -4.57 12.39 22.68
C GLN A 178 -4.67 11.28 21.64
N LEU A 179 -4.12 10.08 21.92
CA LEU A 179 -4.26 8.92 21.05
C LEU A 179 -5.72 8.55 20.78
N ALA A 180 -6.57 8.50 21.79
CA ALA A 180 -7.99 8.20 21.66
C ALA A 180 -8.71 9.25 20.79
N GLN A 181 -8.42 10.54 21.01
CA GLN A 181 -8.99 11.64 20.22
C GLN A 181 -8.57 11.59 18.76
N LEU A 182 -7.27 11.39 18.49
CA LEU A 182 -6.74 11.27 17.13
C LEU A 182 -7.28 10.04 16.42
N SER A 183 -7.34 8.89 17.12
CA SER A 183 -7.90 7.65 16.60
C SER A 183 -9.37 7.82 16.18
N PHE A 184 -10.18 8.45 17.04
CA PHE A 184 -11.58 8.73 16.72
C PHE A 184 -11.73 9.63 15.47
N LYS A 185 -10.97 10.72 15.39
CA LYS A 185 -11.00 11.63 14.23
C LYS A 185 -10.52 10.93 12.96
N ALA A 186 -9.39 10.22 13.04
CA ALA A 186 -8.79 9.52 11.91
C ALA A 186 -9.76 8.49 11.31
N ARG A 187 -10.41 7.65 12.14
CA ARG A 187 -11.40 6.66 11.68
C ARG A 187 -12.56 7.28 10.88
N ARG A 188 -13.02 8.46 11.28
CA ARG A 188 -14.16 9.14 10.66
C ARG A 188 -13.79 9.91 9.39
N GLU A 189 -12.58 10.45 9.33
CA GLU A 189 -12.23 11.46 8.33
C GLU A 189 -11.22 10.93 7.30
N MET A 190 -10.28 10.08 7.71
CA MET A 190 -9.13 9.71 6.89
C MET A 190 -9.33 8.42 6.10
N LYS A 191 -10.41 7.66 6.32
CA LYS A 191 -10.63 6.35 5.67
C LYS A 191 -10.50 6.42 4.15
N HIS A 192 -11.21 7.35 3.52
CA HIS A 192 -11.17 7.51 2.07
C HIS A 192 -9.76 7.86 1.58
N MET A 193 -9.12 8.86 2.20
CA MET A 193 -7.78 9.29 1.84
C MET A 193 -6.74 8.16 1.99
N VAL A 194 -6.78 7.41 3.09
CA VAL A 194 -5.85 6.28 3.32
C VAL A 194 -6.09 5.16 2.31
N LEU A 195 -7.34 4.88 1.92
CA LEU A 195 -7.64 3.92 0.85
C LEU A 195 -7.07 4.38 -0.51
N GLN A 196 -7.19 5.68 -0.83
CA GLN A 196 -6.59 6.24 -2.05
C GLN A 196 -5.07 6.12 -2.05
N LEU A 197 -4.43 6.54 -0.95
CA LEU A 197 -2.98 6.41 -0.76
C LEU A 197 -2.51 4.95 -0.87
N THR A 198 -3.26 4.02 -0.29
CA THR A 198 -2.96 2.58 -0.38
C THR A 198 -3.03 2.08 -1.82
N GLY A 199 -4.03 2.52 -2.59
CA GLY A 199 -4.14 2.21 -4.01
C GLY A 199 -3.00 2.78 -4.85
N LEU A 200 -2.57 4.02 -4.58
CA LEU A 200 -1.43 4.66 -5.24
C LEU A 200 -0.12 3.94 -4.90
N TYR A 201 0.11 3.65 -3.61
CA TYR A 201 1.26 2.88 -3.16
C TYR A 201 1.33 1.52 -3.83
N ALA A 202 0.22 0.76 -3.83
CA ALA A 202 0.15 -0.56 -4.45
C ALA A 202 0.51 -0.56 -5.95
N ARG A 203 0.04 0.44 -6.71
CA ARG A 203 0.39 0.59 -8.13
C ARG A 203 1.88 0.85 -8.32
N MET A 204 2.48 1.67 -7.45
CA MET A 204 3.92 1.94 -7.51
C MET A 204 4.75 0.75 -7.06
N ASP A 205 4.32 0.02 -6.02
CA ASP A 205 4.97 -1.20 -5.52
C ASP A 205 5.01 -2.27 -6.63
N ALA A 206 3.93 -2.39 -7.41
CA ALA A 206 3.88 -3.25 -8.59
C ALA A 206 4.89 -2.86 -9.68
N ILE A 207 5.02 -1.58 -10.03
CA ILE A 207 5.98 -1.15 -11.06
C ILE A 207 7.42 -1.26 -10.53
N ARG A 208 7.66 -0.92 -9.26
CA ARG A 208 8.96 -1.07 -8.60
C ARG A 208 9.38 -2.53 -8.55
N SER A 209 8.44 -3.45 -8.35
CA SER A 209 8.70 -4.90 -8.40
C SER A 209 9.34 -5.32 -9.73
N LEU A 210 8.85 -4.79 -10.85
CA LEU A 210 9.44 -5.04 -12.16
C LEU A 210 10.86 -4.50 -12.27
N ALA A 211 11.15 -3.35 -11.65
CA ALA A 211 12.48 -2.75 -11.62
C ALA A 211 13.50 -3.53 -10.78
N VAL A 212 13.05 -4.33 -9.82
CA VAL A 212 13.92 -5.25 -9.06
C VAL A 212 14.22 -6.52 -9.85
N ALA A 213 13.30 -6.93 -10.74
CA ALA A 213 13.46 -8.10 -11.60
C ALA A 213 14.36 -7.86 -12.83
N THR A 214 14.87 -6.64 -13.04
CA THR A 214 15.78 -6.26 -14.13
C THR A 214 17.23 -6.26 -13.68
#